data_AF-A0A1F8JJP0-F1
#
_entry.id   AF-A0A1F8JJP0-F1
#
_cell.length_a   1.000
_cell.length_b   1.000
_cell.length_c   1.000
_cell.angle_alpha   90.00
_cell.angle_beta   90.00
_cell.angle_gamma   90.00
#
_symmetry.space_group_name_H-M   'P 1'
#
loop_
_entity.id
_entity.type
_entity.pdbx_description
1 polymer ?
#
loop_
_entity_poly.entity_id
_entity_poly.type
_entity_poly.pdbx_seq_one_letter_code
_entity_poly.pdbx_strand_id
1 'polypeptide(L)'
;MKSKKRLHVVKVVLRVISILLMVSGTVLFILALTISGQVEEGKGKADKAQKNVNTARQITSSSSYTKDIGEAATDPIQQKINAGRRDIKKYGQLVQVFYIVAICTVGTGVPLFIISFFPRRKRK
;
A
#
# COMPACT_ATOMS: atom_id res chain seq x y z
N MET A 1 21.98 16.13 42.56
CA MET A 1 20.89 16.74 41.73
C MET A 1 21.00 16.51 40.21
N LYS A 2 22.18 16.37 39.59
CA LYS A 2 22.32 16.21 38.12
C LYS A 2 21.62 14.97 37.50
N SER A 3 21.50 13.87 38.24
CA SER A 3 20.88 12.61 37.75
C SER A 3 19.36 12.72 37.49
N LYS A 4 18.60 13.42 38.34
CA LYS A 4 17.14 13.58 38.16
C LYS A 4 16.77 14.41 36.92
N LYS A 5 17.54 15.45 36.59
CA LYS A 5 17.30 16.27 35.38
C LYS A 5 17.49 15.47 34.09
N ARG A 6 18.55 14.64 34.00
CA ARG A 6 18.79 13.79 32.80
C ARG A 6 17.66 12.78 32.58
N LEU A 7 17.14 12.19 33.65
CA LEU A 7 16.06 11.21 33.59
C LEU A 7 14.73 11.81 33.12
N HIS A 8 14.48 13.09 33.44
CA HIS A 8 13.31 13.81 32.95
C HIS A 8 13.42 14.13 31.45
N VAL A 9 14.57 14.61 30.99
CA VAL A 9 14.81 14.91 29.56
C VAL A 9 14.65 13.66 28.70
N VAL A 10 15.24 12.53 29.12
CA VAL A 10 15.14 11.26 28.38
C VAL A 10 13.69 10.81 28.21
N LYS A 11 12.84 10.94 29.24
CA LYS A 11 11.42 10.59 29.15
C LYS A 11 10.64 11.49 28.17
N VAL A 12 10.94 12.79 28.17
CA VAL A 12 10.30 13.75 27.25
C VAL A 12 10.71 13.43 25.81
N VAL A 13 11.99 13.17 25.55
CA VAL A 13 12.48 12.79 24.22
C VAL A 13 11.84 11.50 23.73
N LEU A 14 11.78 10.46 24.57
CA LEU A 14 11.10 9.19 24.24
C LEU A 14 9.62 9.39 23.88
N ARG A 15 8.90 10.28 24.58
CA ARG A 15 7.51 10.61 24.26
C ARG A 15 7.38 11.28 22.90
N VAL A 16 8.20 12.29 22.62
CA VAL A 16 8.19 12.99 21.34
C VAL A 16 8.47 12.03 20.19
N ILE A 17 9.49 11.16 20.34
CA ILE A 17 9.81 10.14 19.33
C ILE A 17 8.64 9.17 19.14
N SER A 18 8.01 8.72 20.24
CA SER A 18 6.88 7.79 20.16
C SER A 18 5.68 8.41 19.42
N ILE A 19 5.38 9.68 19.70
CA ILE A 19 4.31 10.43 19.01
C ILE A 19 4.64 10.57 17.52
N LEU A 20 5.87 10.92 17.17
CA LEU A 20 6.30 11.03 15.77
C LEU A 20 6.18 9.69 15.02
N LEU A 21 6.56 8.57 15.66
CA LEU A 21 6.40 7.23 15.08
C LEU A 21 4.92 6.88 14.88
N MET A 22 4.05 7.20 15.84
CA MET A 22 2.61 6.97 15.69
C MET A 22 2.03 7.80 14.53
N VAL A 23 2.31 9.10 14.49
CA VAL A 23 1.79 10.00 13.46
C VAL A 23 2.28 9.58 12.07
N SER A 24 3.58 9.31 11.92
CA SER A 24 4.13 8.85 10.63
C SER A 24 3.56 7.51 10.21
N GLY A 25 3.40 6.56 11.14
CA GLY A 25 2.74 5.28 10.88
C GLY A 25 1.29 5.44 10.43
N THR A 26 0.52 6.33 11.05
CA THR A 26 -0.87 6.64 10.65
C THR A 26 -0.94 7.26 9.26
N VAL A 27 -0.07 8.21 8.94
CA VAL A 27 -0.02 8.83 7.60
C VAL A 27 0.30 7.81 6.53
N LEU A 28 1.29 6.95 6.76
CA LEU A 28 1.64 5.86 5.84
C LEU A 28 0.48 4.87 5.64
N PHE A 29 -0.26 4.57 6.72
CA PHE A 29 -1.42 3.68 6.65
C PHE A 29 -2.54 4.28 5.79
N ILE A 30 -2.83 5.58 5.93
CA ILE A 30 -3.83 6.28 5.11
C ILE A 30 -3.41 6.28 3.64
N LEU A 31 -2.14 6.58 3.35
CA LEU A 31 -1.61 6.52 1.99
C LEU A 31 -1.71 5.12 1.39
N ALA A 32 -1.40 4.08 2.17
CA ALA A 32 -1.55 2.69 1.74
C ALA A 32 -3.01 2.36 1.38
N LEU A 33 -3.99 2.84 2.16
CA LEU A 33 -5.41 2.67 1.87
C LEU A 33 -5.81 3.36 0.56
N THR A 34 -5.40 4.61 0.35
CA THR A 34 -5.72 5.36 -0.88
C THR A 34 -5.14 4.67 -2.12
N ILE A 35 -3.87 4.27 -2.07
CA ILE A 35 -3.22 3.58 -3.19
C ILE A 35 -3.87 2.20 -3.40
N SER A 36 -4.22 1.48 -2.33
CA SER A 36 -4.92 0.19 -2.43
C SER A 36 -6.24 0.32 -3.19
N GLY A 37 -7.04 1.34 -2.87
CA GLY A 37 -8.30 1.60 -3.57
C GLY A 37 -8.10 1.87 -5.07
N GLN A 38 -7.08 2.66 -5.43
CA GLN A 38 -6.74 2.93 -6.83
C GLN A 38 -6.25 1.67 -7.58
N VAL A 39 -5.47 0.83 -6.90
CA VAL A 39 -4.99 -0.45 -7.46
C VAL A 39 -6.15 -1.41 -7.71
N GLU A 40 -7.12 -1.47 -6.79
CA GLU A 40 -8.31 -2.29 -6.94
C GLU A 40 -9.23 -1.80 -8.05
N GLU A 41 -9.46 -0.49 -8.13
CA GLU A 41 -10.20 0.13 -9.23
C GLU A 41 -9.49 -0.12 -10.57
N GLY A 42 -8.16 0.00 -10.60
CA GLY A 42 -7.32 -0.31 -11.76
C GLY A 42 -7.46 -1.76 -12.20
N LYS A 43 -7.47 -2.72 -11.26
CA LYS A 43 -7.76 -4.14 -11.56
C LYS A 43 -9.13 -4.29 -12.20
N GLY A 44 -10.16 -3.70 -11.61
CA GLY A 44 -11.52 -3.77 -12.15
C GLY A 44 -11.62 -3.22 -13.58
N LYS A 45 -10.94 -2.10 -13.88
CA LYS A 45 -10.88 -1.54 -15.24
C LYS A 45 -10.11 -2.45 -16.21
N ALA A 46 -8.98 -3.00 -15.79
CA ALA A 46 -8.18 -3.91 -16.60
C ALA A 46 -8.95 -5.21 -16.92
N ASP A 47 -9.69 -5.74 -15.96
CA ASP A 47 -10.49 -6.96 -16.13
C ASP A 47 -11.70 -6.74 -17.03
N LYS A 48 -12.39 -5.60 -16.89
CA LYS A 48 -13.44 -5.18 -17.84
C LYS A 48 -12.89 -5.00 -19.25
N ALA A 49 -11.75 -4.34 -19.40
CA ALA A 49 -11.11 -4.16 -20.70
C ALA A 49 -10.69 -5.51 -21.32
N GLN A 50 -10.14 -6.43 -20.51
CA GLN A 50 -9.81 -7.78 -20.96
C GLN A 50 -11.05 -8.54 -21.43
N LYS A 51 -12.16 -8.44 -20.70
CA LYS A 51 -13.42 -9.06 -21.08
C LYS A 51 -13.90 -8.53 -22.44
N ASN A 52 -13.84 -7.22 -22.66
CA ASN A 52 -14.22 -6.61 -23.93
C ASN A 52 -13.32 -7.06 -25.09
N VAL A 53 -12.01 -7.15 -24.88
CA VAL A 53 -11.07 -7.68 -25.88
C VAL A 53 -11.39 -9.13 -26.21
N ASN A 54 -11.66 -9.96 -25.20
CA ASN A 54 -12.02 -11.36 -25.41
C ASN A 54 -13.34 -11.50 -26.18
N THR A 55 -14.36 -10.69 -25.85
CA THR A 55 -15.63 -10.66 -26.58
C THR A 55 -15.43 -10.21 -28.03
N ALA A 56 -14.64 -9.16 -28.27
CA ALA A 56 -14.31 -8.70 -29.61
C ALA A 56 -13.61 -9.79 -30.42
N ARG A 57 -12.58 -10.43 -29.85
CA ARG A 57 -11.88 -11.56 -30.48
C ARG A 57 -12.81 -12.74 -30.76
N GLN A 58 -13.73 -13.07 -29.86
CA GLN A 58 -14.69 -14.15 -30.06
C GLN A 58 -15.61 -13.86 -31.25
N ILE A 59 -16.14 -12.62 -31.35
CA ILE A 59 -16.99 -12.20 -32.47
C ILE A 59 -16.19 -12.23 -33.78
N THR A 60 -14.98 -11.65 -33.80
CA THR A 60 -14.17 -11.57 -35.03
C THR A 60 -13.58 -12.91 -35.45
N SER A 61 -13.32 -13.83 -34.52
CA SER A 61 -12.82 -15.19 -34.78
C SER A 61 -13.82 -16.12 -35.46
N SER A 62 -15.11 -15.74 -35.45
CA SER A 62 -16.18 -16.54 -36.05
C SER A 62 -16.20 -16.47 -37.59
N SER A 63 -15.48 -15.53 -38.20
CA SER A 63 -15.35 -15.37 -39.65
C SER A 63 -13.88 -15.30 -40.07
N SER A 64 -13.50 -16.12 -41.06
CA SER A 64 -12.14 -16.17 -41.63
C SER A 64 -11.66 -14.83 -42.16
N TYR A 65 -12.56 -13.95 -42.61
CA TYR A 65 -12.22 -12.64 -43.18
C TYR A 65 -12.04 -11.55 -42.12
N THR A 66 -12.73 -11.66 -40.98
CA THR A 66 -12.64 -10.65 -39.90
C THR A 66 -11.60 -11.00 -38.83
N LYS A 67 -11.06 -12.22 -38.88
CA LYS A 67 -10.07 -12.72 -37.91
C LYS A 67 -8.81 -11.85 -37.88
N ASP A 68 -8.18 -11.62 -39.03
CA ASP A 68 -6.93 -10.85 -39.12
C ASP A 68 -7.12 -9.38 -38.73
N ILE A 69 -8.25 -8.80 -39.09
CA ILE A 69 -8.61 -7.41 -38.74
C ILE A 69 -8.88 -7.29 -37.23
N GLY A 70 -9.59 -8.27 -36.65
CA GLY A 70 -9.88 -8.31 -35.23
C GLY A 70 -8.64 -8.52 -34.37
N GLU A 71 -7.69 -9.33 -34.83
CA GLU A 71 -6.42 -9.56 -34.15
C GLU A 71 -5.55 -8.29 -34.16
N ALA A 72 -5.37 -7.66 -35.33
CA ALA A 72 -4.64 -6.41 -35.48
C ALA A 72 -5.23 -5.24 -34.64
N ALA A 73 -6.56 -5.16 -34.53
CA ALA A 73 -7.21 -4.13 -33.73
C ALA A 73 -7.13 -4.38 -32.22
N THR A 74 -7.10 -5.66 -31.80
CA THR A 74 -7.13 -6.02 -30.37
C THR A 74 -5.74 -6.13 -29.74
N ASP A 75 -4.69 -6.42 -30.50
CA ASP A 75 -3.32 -6.54 -30.03
C ASP A 75 -2.76 -5.29 -29.31
N PRO A 76 -2.88 -4.06 -29.84
CA PRO A 76 -2.40 -2.88 -29.13
C PRO A 76 -3.18 -2.61 -27.84
N ILE A 77 -4.46 -3.00 -27.80
CA ILE A 77 -5.30 -2.89 -26.61
C ILE A 77 -4.86 -3.93 -25.57
N GLN A 78 -4.62 -5.18 -26.00
CA GLN A 78 -4.11 -6.25 -25.15
C GLN A 78 -2.75 -5.89 -24.54
N GLN A 79 -1.87 -5.27 -25.32
CA GLN A 79 -0.56 -4.82 -24.84
C GLN A 79 -0.69 -3.73 -23.77
N LYS A 80 -1.61 -2.78 -23.94
CA LYS A 80 -1.91 -1.75 -22.93
C LYS A 80 -2.51 -2.35 -21.66
N ILE A 81 -3.41 -3.33 -21.77
CA ILE A 81 -3.97 -4.05 -20.61
C ILE A 81 -2.86 -4.80 -19.87
N ASN A 82 -1.97 -5.48 -20.59
CA ASN A 82 -0.84 -6.20 -20.00
C ASN A 82 0.15 -5.26 -19.30
N ALA A 83 0.42 -4.09 -19.88
CA ALA A 83 1.22 -3.04 -19.24
C ALA A 83 0.54 -2.54 -17.94
N GLY A 84 -0.75 -2.20 -18.01
CA GLY A 84 -1.51 -1.78 -16.84
C GLY A 84 -1.53 -2.83 -15.73
N ARG A 85 -1.70 -4.12 -16.06
CA ARG A 85 -1.63 -5.22 -15.09
C ARG A 85 -0.27 -5.34 -14.41
N ARG A 86 0.83 -5.07 -15.13
CA ARG A 86 2.17 -5.03 -14.53
C ARG A 86 2.31 -3.90 -13.53
N ASP A 87 1.81 -2.71 -13.86
CA ASP A 87 1.85 -1.55 -12.97
C ASP A 87 0.99 -1.77 -11.73
N ILE A 88 -0.24 -2.26 -11.91
CA ILE A 88 -1.14 -2.68 -10.83
C ILE A 88 -0.45 -3.66 -9.89
N LYS A 89 0.28 -4.65 -10.42
CA LYS A 89 1.01 -5.62 -9.60
C LYS A 89 2.15 -4.97 -8.81
N LYS A 90 2.92 -4.08 -9.44
CA LYS A 90 4.00 -3.33 -8.78
C LYS A 90 3.45 -2.45 -7.65
N TYR A 91 2.41 -1.68 -7.91
CA TYR A 91 1.78 -0.83 -6.89
C TYR A 91 1.11 -1.67 -5.80
N GLY A 92 0.51 -2.81 -6.14
CA GLY A 92 -0.04 -3.74 -5.14
C GLY A 92 1.02 -4.27 -4.17
N GLN A 93 2.22 -4.61 -4.67
CA GLN A 93 3.34 -5.01 -3.82
C GLN A 93 3.83 -3.85 -2.94
N LEU A 94 3.91 -2.64 -3.51
CA LEU A 94 4.30 -1.44 -2.78
C LEU A 94 3.34 -1.13 -1.61
N VAL A 95 2.04 -1.25 -1.87
CA VAL A 95 0.98 -1.09 -0.84
C VAL A 95 1.16 -2.10 0.29
N GLN A 96 1.44 -3.37 -0.04
CA GLN A 96 1.67 -4.40 0.98
C GLN A 96 2.89 -4.07 1.84
N VAL A 97 3.98 -3.59 1.25
CA VAL A 97 5.17 -3.13 1.98
C VAL A 97 4.81 -1.95 2.89
N PHE A 98 4.05 -0.97 2.40
CA PHE A 98 3.60 0.16 3.22
C PHE A 98 2.74 -0.26 4.40
N TYR A 99 1.83 -1.23 4.23
CA TYR A 99 1.06 -1.76 5.35
C TYR A 99 1.94 -2.41 6.41
N ILE A 100 2.91 -3.23 6.01
CA ILE A 100 3.83 -3.89 6.94
C ILE A 100 4.63 -2.84 7.70
N VAL A 101 5.22 -1.86 7.00
CA VAL A 101 6.00 -0.79 7.61
C VAL A 101 5.14 0.04 8.56
N ALA A 102 3.92 0.41 8.16
CA ALA A 102 3.00 1.17 9.01
C ALA A 102 2.66 0.39 10.29
N ILE A 103 2.32 -0.90 10.19
CA ILE A 103 2.02 -1.76 11.33
C ILE A 103 3.24 -1.89 12.26
N CYS A 104 4.44 -2.12 11.71
CA CYS A 104 5.67 -2.20 12.52
C CYS A 104 5.98 -0.87 13.23
N THR A 105 5.77 0.26 12.55
CA THR A 105 6.05 1.59 13.10
C THR A 105 5.07 1.95 14.22
N VAL A 106 3.76 1.72 14.00
CA VAL A 106 2.75 1.91 15.05
C VAL A 106 2.93 0.91 16.19
N GLY A 107 3.21 -0.35 15.85
CA GLY A 107 3.41 -1.45 16.80
C GLY A 107 4.64 -1.27 17.70
N THR A 108 5.67 -0.54 17.26
CA THR A 108 6.81 -0.15 18.10
C THR A 108 6.58 1.17 18.84
N GLY A 109 5.82 2.10 18.25
CA GLY A 109 5.43 3.37 18.86
C GLY A 109 4.56 3.20 20.11
N VAL A 110 3.56 2.30 20.07
CA VAL A 110 2.64 2.06 21.20
C VAL A 110 3.38 1.58 22.47
N PRO A 111 4.22 0.53 22.44
CA PRO A 111 4.97 0.08 23.62
C PRO A 111 5.92 1.16 24.16
N LEU A 112 6.62 1.89 23.29
CA LEU A 112 7.51 2.98 23.71
C LEU A 112 6.74 4.10 24.41
N PHE A 113 5.56 4.44 23.89
CA PHE A 113 4.68 5.42 24.50
C PHE A 113 4.22 4.96 25.89
N ILE A 114 3.78 3.70 26.03
CA ILE A 114 3.35 3.11 27.31
C ILE A 114 4.50 3.11 28.33
N ILE A 115 5.69 2.63 27.94
CA ILE A 115 6.88 2.60 28.82
C ILE A 115 7.28 4.02 29.26
N SER A 116 7.09 5.02 28.41
CA SER A 116 7.37 6.42 28.74
C SER A 116 6.40 7.02 29.79
N PHE A 117 5.21 6.43 29.92
CA PHE A 117 4.16 6.89 30.84
C PHE A 117 4.18 6.16 32.18
N PHE A 118 4.50 4.87 32.21
CA PHE A 118 4.60 4.13 33.46
C PHE A 118 5.93 4.42 34.18
N PRO A 119 5.91 5.12 35.34
CA PRO A 119 7.11 5.21 36.16
C PRO A 119 7.48 3.81 36.63
N ARG A 120 8.72 3.37 36.39
CA ARG A 120 9.30 2.17 37.02
C ARG A 120 8.99 2.25 38.53
N ARG A 121 8.00 1.51 39.01
CA ARG A 121 7.81 1.29 40.45
C ARG A 121 9.11 0.65 40.91
N LYS A 122 9.87 1.36 41.76
CA LYS A 122 11.01 0.78 42.43
C LYS A 122 10.48 -0.43 43.19
N ARG A 123 10.88 -1.65 42.78
CA ARG A 123 10.75 -2.81 43.67
C ARG A 123 11.54 -2.45 44.92
N LYS A 124 10.85 -2.39 46.06
CA LYS A 124 11.47 -2.25 47.38
C LYS A 124 12.33 -3.48 47.64
#